data_AF-A0A7J2I075-F1
#
_entry.id   AF-A0A7J2I075-F1
#
_cell.length_a   1.000
_cell.length_b   1.000
_cell.length_c   1.000
_cell.angle_alpha   90.00
_cell.angle_beta   90.00
_cell.angle_gamma   90.00
#
_symmetry.space_group_name_H-M   'P 1'
#
loop_
_entity.id
_entity.type
_entity.pdbx_description
1 polymer ?
#
loop_
_entity_poly.entity_id
_entity_poly.type
_entity_poly.pdbx_seq_one_letter_code
_entity_poly.pdbx_strand_id
1 'polypeptide(L)'
;GLAMRAQGMGANVIVTEVNPLRALEAAMNGYRVMPISQAAAVGDIFVTTTGDINVIRTEHMQKMKDGAILANSGHFNVEIDIKGLEKIAVSKRRMRQNLEEYTLEDGRKIYLLAEGRLINLAAAEGHPSEVMDMSFANQALSVEYLTKKERLPPKVYSVPKEIDEMVARLKLNAMGIRIDELTEEQKRYLATWEMGTI
;
A
#
# COMPACT_ATOMS: atom_id res chain seq x y z
N GLY A 1 0.37 -0.33 -6.37
CA GLY A 1 0.48 1.14 -6.21
C GLY A 1 1.92 1.62 -6.20
N LEU A 2 2.61 1.44 -5.07
CA LEU A 2 3.98 1.93 -4.87
C LEU A 2 4.98 1.41 -5.93
N ALA A 3 5.05 0.09 -6.12
CA ALA A 3 5.94 -0.55 -7.10
C ALA A 3 5.81 0.06 -8.51
N MET A 4 4.57 0.20 -8.99
CA MET A 4 4.25 0.77 -10.30
C MET A 4 4.76 2.22 -10.44
N ARG A 5 4.58 3.06 -9.40
CA ARG A 5 5.04 4.45 -9.43
C ARG A 5 6.56 4.55 -9.38
N ALA A 6 7.22 3.72 -8.55
CA ALA A 6 8.68 3.65 -8.50
C ALA A 6 9.28 3.21 -9.84
N GLN A 7 8.72 2.17 -10.47
CA GLN A 7 9.13 1.72 -11.80
C GLN A 7 8.90 2.80 -12.86
N GLY A 8 7.77 3.51 -12.81
CA GLY A 8 7.49 4.65 -13.70
C GLY A 8 8.48 5.81 -13.56
N MET A 9 9.17 5.91 -12.43
CA MET A 9 10.28 6.86 -12.20
C MET A 9 11.66 6.28 -12.55
N GLY A 10 11.72 5.08 -13.12
CA GLY A 10 12.95 4.42 -13.55
C GLY A 10 13.63 3.54 -12.50
N ALA A 11 12.98 3.26 -11.36
CA ALA A 11 13.56 2.38 -10.35
C ALA A 11 13.58 0.90 -10.78
N ASN A 12 14.62 0.18 -10.39
CA ASN A 12 14.65 -1.29 -10.47
C ASN A 12 13.98 -1.88 -9.22
N VAL A 13 12.71 -2.27 -9.35
CA VAL A 13 11.86 -2.62 -8.22
C VAL A 13 12.01 -4.10 -7.83
N ILE A 14 12.23 -4.31 -6.53
CA ILE A 14 12.21 -5.63 -5.88
C ILE A 14 10.98 -5.70 -4.97
N VAL A 15 10.19 -6.76 -5.09
CA VAL A 15 9.08 -7.06 -4.20
C VAL A 15 9.47 -8.22 -3.27
N THR A 16 9.20 -8.06 -1.98
CA THR A 16 9.30 -9.12 -0.98
C THR A 16 7.89 -9.55 -0.60
N GLU A 17 7.52 -10.82 -0.79
CA GLU A 17 6.19 -11.31 -0.41
C GLU A 17 6.23 -12.71 0.20
N VAL A 18 5.31 -12.96 1.13
CA VAL A 18 5.00 -14.26 1.75
C VAL A 18 3.81 -14.94 1.07
N ASN A 19 2.88 -14.19 0.47
CA ASN A 19 1.75 -14.77 -0.25
C ASN A 19 2.19 -15.17 -1.68
N PRO A 20 2.06 -16.46 -2.07
CA PRO A 20 2.53 -16.93 -3.36
C PRO A 20 1.75 -16.35 -4.54
N LEU A 21 0.46 -16.04 -4.39
CA LEU A 21 -0.34 -15.45 -5.47
C LEU A 21 0.13 -14.02 -5.77
N ARG A 22 0.29 -13.20 -4.73
CA ARG A 22 0.79 -11.82 -4.87
C ARG A 22 2.23 -11.77 -5.34
N ALA A 23 3.07 -12.72 -4.90
CA ALA A 23 4.43 -12.87 -5.40
C ALA A 23 4.43 -13.18 -6.91
N LEU A 24 3.58 -14.11 -7.35
CA LEU A 24 3.43 -14.44 -8.77
C LEU A 24 2.92 -13.25 -9.58
N GLU A 25 1.90 -12.53 -9.09
CA GLU A 25 1.41 -11.30 -9.71
C GLU A 25 2.53 -10.26 -9.88
N ALA A 26 3.35 -10.07 -8.85
CA ALA A 26 4.49 -9.15 -8.93
C ALA A 26 5.50 -9.57 -10.00
N ALA A 27 5.83 -10.87 -10.06
CA ALA A 27 6.72 -11.41 -11.08
C ALA A 27 6.13 -11.26 -12.50
N MET A 28 4.84 -11.50 -12.68
CA MET A 28 4.14 -11.31 -13.97
C MET A 28 4.07 -9.85 -14.41
N ASN A 29 4.10 -8.90 -13.47
CA ASN A 29 4.25 -7.48 -13.75
C ASN A 29 5.72 -7.04 -14.01
N GLY A 30 6.66 -7.99 -14.08
CA GLY A 30 8.06 -7.73 -14.39
C GLY A 30 8.92 -7.26 -13.21
N TYR A 31 8.41 -7.33 -11.98
CA TYR A 31 9.21 -7.03 -10.79
C TYR A 31 10.09 -8.22 -10.41
N ARG A 32 11.27 -7.94 -9.86
CA ARG A 32 12.07 -8.97 -9.20
C ARG A 32 11.39 -9.36 -7.89
N VAL A 33 11.29 -10.64 -7.61
CA VAL A 33 10.75 -11.14 -6.33
C VAL A 33 11.81 -11.93 -5.61
N MET A 34 12.11 -11.55 -4.37
CA MET A 34 13.09 -12.28 -3.52
C MET A 34 12.85 -12.01 -2.04
N PRO A 35 13.36 -12.88 -1.14
CA PRO A 35 13.30 -12.64 0.30
C PRO A 35 14.06 -11.37 0.71
N ILE A 36 13.60 -10.71 1.77
CA ILE A 36 14.26 -9.50 2.28
C ILE A 36 15.69 -9.74 2.74
N SER A 37 16.01 -10.96 3.18
CA SER A 37 17.36 -11.36 3.56
C SER A 37 18.37 -11.26 2.40
N GLN A 38 17.89 -11.32 1.16
CA GLN A 38 18.67 -11.09 -0.07
C GLN A 38 18.53 -9.64 -0.55
N ALA A 39 17.30 -9.11 -0.56
CA ALA A 39 17.02 -7.75 -1.03
C ALA A 39 17.77 -6.68 -0.22
N ALA A 40 17.99 -6.90 1.08
CA ALA A 40 18.71 -5.99 1.97
C ALA A 40 20.12 -5.65 1.47
N ALA A 41 20.83 -6.59 0.84
CA ALA A 41 22.20 -6.36 0.36
C ALA A 41 22.27 -5.52 -0.92
N VAL A 42 21.17 -5.43 -1.67
CA VAL A 42 21.15 -4.84 -3.02
C VAL A 42 20.24 -3.61 -3.13
N GLY A 43 19.30 -3.43 -2.21
CA GLY A 43 18.39 -2.28 -2.19
C GLY A 43 19.05 -1.00 -1.71
N ASP A 44 18.62 0.12 -2.30
CA ASP A 44 19.03 1.48 -1.91
C ASP A 44 17.90 2.20 -1.14
N ILE A 45 16.65 1.90 -1.48
CA ILE A 45 15.44 2.44 -0.84
C ILE A 45 14.54 1.27 -0.46
N PHE A 46 14.11 1.25 0.79
CA PHE A 46 13.24 0.24 1.35
C PHE A 46 11.94 0.90 1.82
N VAL A 47 10.81 0.44 1.29
CA VAL A 47 9.49 0.91 1.72
C VAL A 47 8.64 -0.27 2.14
N THR A 48 8.18 -0.27 3.38
CA THR A 48 7.29 -1.31 3.91
C THR A 48 5.82 -0.93 3.69
N THR A 49 5.01 -1.90 3.27
CA THR A 49 3.57 -1.75 2.99
C THR A 49 2.79 -3.03 3.32
N THR A 50 3.15 -3.71 4.41
CA THR A 50 2.65 -5.09 4.66
C THR A 50 1.44 -5.15 5.57
N GLY A 51 1.29 -4.18 6.48
CA GLY A 51 0.33 -4.27 7.58
C GLY A 51 0.84 -5.05 8.80
N ASP A 52 2.09 -5.51 8.79
CA ASP A 52 2.66 -6.43 9.78
C ASP A 52 3.76 -5.79 10.63
N ILE A 53 4.29 -6.50 11.62
CA ILE A 53 5.34 -6.02 12.52
C ILE A 53 6.71 -6.54 12.10
N ASN A 54 7.77 -5.74 12.33
CA ASN A 54 9.16 -6.16 12.21
C ASN A 54 9.50 -6.84 10.86
N VAL A 55 8.98 -6.29 9.76
CA VAL A 55 9.30 -6.71 8.39
C VAL A 55 10.78 -6.46 8.10
N ILE A 56 11.26 -5.26 8.46
CA ILE A 56 12.67 -4.90 8.40
C ILE A 56 13.25 -5.02 9.80
N ARG A 57 14.07 -6.05 10.01
CA ARG A 57 14.71 -6.38 11.29
C ARG A 57 16.18 -5.98 11.31
N THR A 58 16.76 -6.02 12.50
CA THR A 58 18.17 -5.68 12.76
C THR A 58 19.13 -6.40 11.80
N GLU A 59 18.94 -7.71 11.58
CA GLU A 59 19.80 -8.50 10.69
C GLU A 59 19.66 -8.14 9.20
N HIS A 60 18.55 -7.51 8.81
CA HIS A 60 18.38 -6.97 7.46
C HIS A 60 19.13 -5.64 7.35
N MET A 61 18.97 -4.75 8.33
CA MET A 61 19.63 -3.44 8.37
C MET A 61 21.16 -3.55 8.40
N GLN A 62 21.71 -4.54 9.10
CA GLN A 62 23.14 -4.83 9.08
C GLN A 62 23.69 -5.22 7.69
N LYS A 63 22.84 -5.65 6.76
CA LYS A 63 23.25 -6.00 5.38
C LYS A 63 23.06 -4.86 4.39
N MET A 64 22.43 -3.76 4.79
CA MET A 64 22.11 -2.65 3.91
C MET A 64 23.35 -1.88 3.46
N LYS A 65 23.30 -1.29 2.27
CA LYS A 65 24.37 -0.44 1.77
C LYS A 65 24.51 0.82 2.64
N ASP A 66 25.69 1.44 2.57
CA ASP A 66 25.85 2.80 3.08
C ASP A 66 24.86 3.74 2.37
N GLY A 67 24.18 4.58 3.14
CA GLY A 67 23.18 5.51 2.64
C GLY A 67 21.81 4.91 2.33
N ALA A 68 21.52 3.68 2.77
CA ALA A 68 20.20 3.07 2.58
C ALA A 68 19.09 3.90 3.24
N ILE A 69 17.96 4.05 2.52
CA ILE A 69 16.81 4.83 2.97
C ILE A 69 15.68 3.89 3.39
N LEU A 70 15.16 4.07 4.61
CA LEU A 70 14.04 3.34 5.18
C LEU A 70 12.81 4.23 5.27
N ALA A 71 11.69 3.74 4.76
CA ALA A 71 10.38 4.36 4.90
C ALA A 71 9.30 3.31 5.17
N ASN A 72 8.22 3.75 5.79
CA ASN A 72 7.02 2.93 5.99
C ASN A 72 5.83 3.65 5.37
N SER A 73 5.02 2.93 4.61
CA SER A 73 3.73 3.41 4.10
C SER A 73 2.59 2.43 4.44
N GLY A 74 2.84 1.47 5.33
CA GLY A 74 1.86 0.53 5.86
C GLY A 74 1.37 0.91 7.26
N HIS A 75 1.47 -0.01 8.21
CA HIS A 75 0.83 0.11 9.51
C HIS A 75 1.68 0.88 10.54
N PHE A 76 1.16 2.02 10.98
CA PHE A 76 1.73 2.89 12.02
C PHE A 76 3.24 3.08 11.89
N ASN A 77 4.02 2.58 12.86
CA ASN A 77 5.48 2.64 12.90
C ASN A 77 6.11 1.32 13.36
N VAL A 78 5.44 0.20 13.10
CA VAL A 78 5.81 -1.12 13.63
C VAL A 78 6.42 -2.05 12.59
N GLU A 79 6.33 -1.73 11.30
CA GLU A 79 6.86 -2.58 10.23
C GLU A 79 8.41 -2.59 10.20
N ILE A 80 9.04 -1.55 10.75
CA ILE A 80 10.50 -1.42 10.86
C ILE A 80 10.88 -1.55 12.34
N ASP A 81 11.86 -2.41 12.65
CA ASP A 81 12.39 -2.58 14.00
C ASP A 81 13.30 -1.40 14.39
N ILE A 82 12.68 -0.24 14.68
CA ILE A 82 13.39 0.99 15.04
C ILE A 82 14.21 0.81 16.33
N LYS A 83 13.69 0.04 17.29
CA LYS A 83 14.42 -0.28 18.53
C LYS A 83 15.67 -1.09 18.23
N GLY A 84 15.59 -2.03 17.29
CA GLY A 84 16.73 -2.77 16.77
C GLY A 84 17.75 -1.86 16.11
N LEU A 85 17.31 -0.94 15.25
CA LEU A 85 18.17 0.06 14.61
C LEU A 85 18.90 0.93 15.64
N GLU A 86 18.19 1.42 16.66
CA GLU A 86 18.75 2.22 17.75
C GLU A 86 19.80 1.47 18.56
N LYS A 87 19.67 0.14 18.70
CA LYS A 87 20.65 -0.69 19.42
C LYS A 87 21.95 -0.90 18.65
N ILE A 88 21.90 -0.96 17.32
CA ILE A 88 23.09 -1.20 16.48
C ILE A 88 23.74 0.09 15.98
N ALA A 89 23.10 1.25 16.20
CA ALA A 89 23.63 2.55 15.84
C ALA A 89 24.52 3.11 16.95
N VAL A 90 25.69 3.61 16.58
CA VAL A 90 26.61 4.31 17.49
C VAL A 90 26.24 5.79 17.64
N SER A 91 25.54 6.37 16.67
CA SER A 91 25.01 7.72 16.77
C SER A 91 23.74 7.90 15.97
N LYS A 92 22.89 8.82 16.43
CA LYS A 92 21.65 9.26 15.79
C LYS A 92 21.67 10.77 15.69
N ARG A 93 21.42 11.32 14.51
CA ARG A 93 21.23 12.77 14.33
C ARG A 93 20.03 13.07 13.45
N ARG A 94 19.30 14.13 13.81
CA ARG A 94 18.22 14.65 12.98
C ARG A 94 18.82 15.56 11.90
N MET A 95 18.71 15.15 10.65
CA MET A 95 19.25 15.90 9.50
C MET A 95 18.34 17.05 9.11
N ARG A 96 17.03 16.79 9.09
CA ARG A 96 15.97 17.77 8.84
C ARG A 96 14.64 17.26 9.42
N GLN A 97 13.56 17.99 9.22
CA GLN A 97 12.24 17.47 9.57
C GLN A 97 11.97 16.16 8.82
N ASN A 98 11.49 15.15 9.57
CA ASN A 98 11.17 13.81 9.07
C ASN A 98 12.34 13.02 8.45
N LEU A 99 13.59 13.37 8.76
CA LEU A 99 14.76 12.61 8.32
C LEU A 99 15.79 12.49 9.45
N GLU A 100 16.03 11.27 9.87
CA GLU A 100 17.05 10.90 10.86
C GLU A 100 18.13 10.06 10.21
N GLU A 101 19.38 10.34 10.55
CA GLU A 101 20.55 9.56 10.15
C GLU A 101 21.04 8.75 11.34
N TYR A 102 21.17 7.44 11.14
CA TYR A 102 21.75 6.48 12.07
C TYR A 102 23.11 6.05 11.53
N THR A 103 24.18 6.26 12.31
CA THR A 103 25.51 5.75 11.97
C THR A 103 25.73 4.42 12.68
N LEU A 104 26.10 3.38 11.95
CA LEU A 104 26.41 2.05 12.47
C LEU A 104 27.88 1.97 12.93
N GLU A 105 28.23 0.91 13.66
CA GLU A 105 29.59 0.67 14.17
C GLU A 105 30.66 0.65 13.07
N ASP A 106 30.32 0.17 11.87
CA ASP A 106 31.23 0.11 10.73
C ASP A 106 31.28 1.40 9.90
N GLY A 107 30.63 2.47 10.38
CA GLY A 107 30.61 3.78 9.75
C GLY A 107 29.54 3.95 8.66
N ARG A 108 28.83 2.88 8.27
CA ARG A 108 27.69 3.01 7.34
C ARG A 108 26.57 3.83 7.96
N LYS A 109 25.84 4.53 7.10
CA LYS A 109 24.70 5.38 7.45
C LYS A 109 23.41 4.77 6.95
N ILE A 110 22.39 4.78 7.80
CA ILE A 110 21.03 4.43 7.45
C ILE A 110 20.14 5.65 7.70
N TYR A 111 19.31 5.98 6.71
CA TYR A 111 18.39 7.10 6.78
C TYR A 111 16.99 6.61 7.08
N LEU A 112 16.41 7.03 8.20
CA LEU A 112 15.03 6.74 8.56
C LEU A 112 14.15 7.94 8.27
N LEU A 113 13.13 7.74 7.44
CA LEU A 113 12.14 8.77 7.16
C LEU A 113 10.98 8.71 8.17
N ALA A 114 10.54 9.90 8.59
CA ALA A 114 9.35 10.12 9.41
C ALA A 114 9.24 9.26 10.68
N GLU A 115 10.35 8.93 11.34
CA GLU A 115 10.39 8.05 12.52
C GLU A 115 9.72 6.67 12.25
N GLY A 116 9.74 6.21 11.00
CA GLY A 116 9.05 5.00 10.56
C GLY A 116 7.51 5.09 10.54
N ARG A 117 6.92 6.27 10.76
CA ARG A 117 5.47 6.49 10.58
C ARG A 117 5.09 6.49 9.10
N LEU A 118 3.78 6.51 8.81
CA LEU A 118 3.23 6.58 7.45
C LEU A 118 3.82 7.77 6.69
N ILE A 119 4.72 7.49 5.76
CA ILE A 119 5.56 8.50 5.11
C ILE A 119 4.74 9.50 4.30
N ASN A 120 3.68 9.02 3.64
CA ASN A 120 2.78 9.84 2.84
C ASN A 120 1.97 10.84 3.70
N LEU A 121 1.73 10.54 4.98
CA LEU A 121 1.03 11.44 5.90
C LEU A 121 1.99 12.30 6.71
N ALA A 122 3.10 11.74 7.15
CA ALA A 122 4.02 12.40 8.06
C ALA A 122 4.97 13.36 7.33
N ALA A 123 5.32 13.07 6.07
CA ALA A 123 6.24 13.87 5.27
C ALA A 123 5.64 14.38 3.95
N ALA A 124 4.33 14.22 3.74
CA ALA A 124 3.58 14.77 2.62
C ALA A 124 2.12 15.06 3.08
N GLU A 125 1.19 15.19 2.13
CA GLU A 125 -0.20 15.62 2.39
C GLU A 125 -1.22 14.47 2.37
N GLY A 126 -0.76 13.22 2.37
CA GLY A 126 -1.62 12.04 2.29
C GLY A 126 -2.15 11.77 0.89
N HIS A 127 -3.37 11.24 0.83
CA HIS A 127 -4.05 10.99 -0.44
C HIS A 127 -4.75 12.26 -0.93
N PRO A 128 -4.74 12.51 -2.26
CA PRO A 128 -5.42 13.66 -2.82
C PRO A 128 -6.94 13.54 -2.65
N SER A 129 -7.63 14.69 -2.63
CA SER A 129 -9.09 14.75 -2.41
C SER A 129 -9.88 13.91 -3.41
N GLU A 130 -9.39 13.79 -4.65
CA GLU A 130 -9.99 12.99 -5.73
C GLU A 130 -9.91 11.48 -5.50
N VAL A 131 -9.09 11.01 -4.56
CA VAL A 131 -9.07 9.61 -4.12
C VAL A 131 -9.89 9.44 -2.84
N MET A 132 -9.84 10.44 -1.95
CA MET A 132 -10.54 10.40 -0.66
C MET A 132 -12.06 10.57 -0.80
N ASP A 133 -12.54 11.25 -1.84
CA ASP A 133 -13.97 11.47 -2.08
C ASP A 133 -14.78 10.16 -2.16
N MET A 134 -14.27 9.15 -2.87
CA MET A 134 -14.88 7.83 -2.95
C MET A 134 -14.93 7.12 -1.59
N SER A 135 -13.87 7.25 -0.79
CA SER A 135 -13.82 6.65 0.55
C SER A 135 -14.83 7.29 1.49
N PHE A 136 -14.92 8.62 1.49
CA PHE A 136 -15.90 9.35 2.30
C PHE A 136 -17.34 9.14 1.81
N ALA A 137 -17.56 9.01 0.51
CA ALA A 137 -18.86 8.65 -0.04
C ALA A 137 -19.31 7.25 0.43
N ASN A 138 -18.40 6.26 0.39
CA ASN A 138 -18.67 4.92 0.92
C ASN A 138 -19.01 4.96 2.42
N GLN A 139 -18.29 5.74 3.22
CA GLN A 139 -18.61 5.92 4.65
C GLN A 139 -19.98 6.57 4.85
N ALA A 140 -20.28 7.67 4.15
CA ALA A 140 -21.54 8.37 4.26
C ALA A 140 -22.75 7.49 3.90
N LEU A 141 -22.67 6.80 2.75
CA LEU A 141 -23.73 5.89 2.29
C LEU A 141 -23.84 4.66 3.19
N SER A 142 -22.75 4.17 3.76
CA SER A 142 -22.80 3.08 4.74
C SER A 142 -23.51 3.51 6.02
N VAL A 143 -23.28 4.73 6.53
CA VAL A 143 -24.04 5.26 7.67
C VAL A 143 -25.52 5.40 7.32
N GLU A 144 -25.85 5.93 6.14
CA GLU A 144 -27.24 6.01 5.67
C GLU A 144 -27.90 4.62 5.54
N TYR A 145 -27.17 3.63 5.05
CA TYR A 145 -27.64 2.26 4.97
C TYR A 145 -27.98 1.70 6.36
N LEU A 146 -27.16 1.97 7.37
CA LEU A 146 -27.41 1.56 8.75
C LEU A 146 -28.66 2.20 9.35
N THR A 147 -28.98 3.46 9.01
CA THR A 147 -30.18 4.13 9.54
C THR A 147 -31.47 3.62 8.91
N LYS A 148 -31.40 3.06 7.70
CA LYS A 148 -32.55 2.54 6.94
C LYS A 148 -32.84 1.06 7.16
N LYS A 149 -31.93 0.30 7.78
CA LYS A 149 -32.10 -1.13 8.02
C LYS A 149 -32.66 -1.39 9.42
N GLU A 150 -33.39 -2.50 9.54
CA GLU A 150 -33.70 -3.06 10.85
C GLU A 150 -32.40 -3.40 11.60
N ARG A 151 -32.50 -3.45 12.93
CA ARG A 151 -31.36 -3.57 13.84
C ARG A 151 -30.47 -4.76 13.46
N LEU A 152 -29.32 -4.46 12.87
CA LEU A 152 -28.35 -5.46 12.44
C LEU A 152 -27.71 -6.13 13.67
N PRO A 153 -27.57 -7.48 13.68
CA PRO A 153 -26.78 -8.16 14.70
C PRO A 153 -25.33 -7.65 14.75
N PRO A 154 -24.67 -7.64 15.92
CA PRO A 154 -23.27 -7.27 16.03
C PRO A 154 -22.37 -8.24 15.24
N LYS A 155 -21.89 -7.79 14.08
CA LYS A 155 -20.87 -8.47 13.26
C LYS A 155 -20.20 -7.46 12.33
N VAL A 156 -19.11 -7.88 11.69
CA VAL A 156 -18.49 -7.10 10.60
C VAL A 156 -19.26 -7.38 9.32
N TYR A 157 -19.73 -6.32 8.67
CA TYR A 157 -20.40 -6.39 7.38
C TYR A 157 -19.51 -5.75 6.32
N SER A 158 -19.44 -6.37 5.15
CA SER A 158 -18.94 -5.70 3.95
C SER A 158 -19.91 -4.59 3.54
N VAL A 159 -19.38 -3.56 2.87
CA VAL A 159 -20.20 -2.56 2.21
C VAL A 159 -21.09 -3.26 1.16
N PRO A 160 -22.41 -3.01 1.13
CA PRO A 160 -23.29 -3.54 0.11
C PRO A 160 -22.83 -3.16 -1.30
N LYS A 161 -22.93 -4.10 -2.25
CA LYS A 161 -22.46 -3.91 -3.63
C LYS A 161 -23.13 -2.72 -4.31
N GLU A 162 -24.41 -2.47 -3.99
CA GLU A 162 -25.19 -1.37 -4.55
C GLU A 162 -24.62 0.00 -4.16
N ILE A 163 -24.02 0.09 -2.96
CA ILE A 163 -23.35 1.31 -2.49
C ILE A 163 -22.06 1.53 -3.27
N ASP A 164 -21.22 0.51 -3.40
CA ASP A 164 -19.97 0.61 -4.17
C ASP A 164 -20.26 1.02 -5.63
N GLU A 165 -21.27 0.43 -6.26
CA GLU A 165 -21.70 0.81 -7.61
C GLU A 165 -22.24 2.24 -7.68
N MET A 166 -22.98 2.68 -6.65
CA MET A 166 -23.47 4.05 -6.58
C MET A 166 -22.32 5.06 -6.45
N VAL A 167 -21.33 4.78 -5.60
CA VAL A 167 -20.13 5.62 -5.47
C VAL A 167 -19.37 5.69 -6.78
N ALA A 168 -19.19 4.56 -7.47
CA ALA A 168 -18.54 4.53 -8.78
C ALA A 168 -19.30 5.40 -9.81
N ARG A 169 -20.63 5.28 -9.89
CA ARG A 169 -21.47 6.10 -10.78
C ARG A 169 -21.36 7.59 -10.45
N LEU A 170 -21.42 7.97 -9.17
CA LEU A 170 -21.27 9.36 -8.73
C LEU A 170 -19.89 9.92 -9.11
N LYS A 171 -18.83 9.12 -8.94
CA LYS A 171 -17.47 9.52 -9.29
C LYS A 171 -17.32 9.75 -10.80
N LEU A 172 -17.79 8.82 -11.63
CA LEU A 172 -17.76 8.95 -13.09
C LEU A 172 -18.49 10.22 -13.55
N ASN A 173 -19.68 10.47 -13.01
CA ASN A 173 -20.45 11.68 -13.28
C ASN A 173 -19.69 12.95 -12.88
N ALA A 174 -19.06 12.97 -11.70
CA ALA A 174 -18.26 14.11 -11.24
C ALA A 174 -17.02 14.36 -12.12
N MET A 175 -16.46 13.30 -12.70
CA MET A 175 -15.36 13.39 -13.67
C MET A 175 -15.82 13.72 -15.10
N GLY A 176 -17.13 13.84 -15.34
CA GLY A 176 -17.69 14.04 -16.69
C GLY A 176 -17.56 12.83 -17.61
N ILE A 177 -17.31 11.64 -17.06
CA ILE A 177 -17.13 10.39 -17.82
C ILE A 177 -18.48 9.72 -18.00
N ARG A 178 -18.80 9.37 -19.25
CA ARG A 178 -19.96 8.53 -19.60
C ARG A 178 -19.48 7.12 -19.92
N ILE A 179 -20.30 6.14 -19.59
CA ILE A 179 -20.05 4.72 -19.86
C ILE A 179 -21.23 4.12 -20.62
N ASP A 180 -20.99 3.02 -21.32
CA ASP A 180 -22.03 2.30 -22.04
C ASP A 180 -23.00 1.59 -21.08
N GLU A 181 -24.23 1.38 -21.57
CA GLU A 181 -25.21 0.51 -20.93
C GLU A 181 -25.43 -0.74 -21.77
N LEU A 182 -25.58 -1.89 -21.11
CA LEU A 182 -25.92 -3.12 -21.81
C LEU A 182 -27.29 -2.98 -22.48
N THR A 183 -27.35 -3.35 -23.76
CA THR A 183 -28.60 -3.57 -24.47
C THR A 183 -29.37 -4.75 -23.84
N GLU A 184 -30.69 -4.80 -24.06
CA GLU A 184 -31.50 -5.92 -23.58
C GLU A 184 -31.05 -7.28 -24.16
N GLU A 185 -30.51 -7.28 -25.38
CA GLU A 185 -29.92 -8.47 -25.99
C GLU A 185 -28.66 -8.93 -25.25
N GLN A 186 -27.72 -8.02 -24.95
CA GLN A 186 -26.51 -8.33 -24.18
C GLN A 186 -26.85 -8.80 -22.76
N LYS A 187 -27.86 -8.20 -22.10
CA LYS A 187 -28.34 -8.65 -20.79
C LYS A 187 -28.85 -10.09 -20.85
N ARG A 188 -29.67 -10.43 -21.86
CA ARG A 188 -30.18 -11.79 -22.06
C ARG A 188 -29.05 -12.78 -22.35
N TYR A 189 -28.12 -12.41 -23.21
CA TYR A 189 -26.96 -13.25 -23.52
C TYR A 189 -26.14 -13.56 -22.26
N LEU A 190 -25.80 -12.56 -21.44
CA LEU A 190 -25.02 -12.75 -20.21
C LEU A 190 -25.78 -13.50 -19.10
N ALA A 191 -27.12 -13.48 -19.12
CA ALA A 191 -27.96 -14.18 -18.15
C ALA A 191 -28.20 -15.66 -18.51
N THR A 192 -27.80 -16.11 -19.70
CA THR A 192 -28.11 -17.46 -20.20
C THR A 192 -26.84 -18.23 -20.56
N TRP A 193 -26.76 -19.50 -20.15
CA TRP A 193 -25.63 -20.39 -20.49
C TRP A 193 -25.76 -21.02 -21.88
N GLU A 194 -26.90 -20.83 -22.55
CA GLU A 194 -27.27 -21.49 -23.81
C GLU A 194 -26.59 -20.90 -25.05
N MET A 195 -25.97 -19.72 -24.94
CA MET A 195 -25.34 -19.01 -26.06
C MET A 195 -23.80 -18.96 -25.98
N GLY A 196 -23.18 -19.76 -25.10
CA GLY A 196 -21.72 -19.86 -24.94
C GLY A 196 -21.10 -21.09 -25.61
N THR A 197 -19.81 -21.03 -25.95
CA THR A 197 -19.01 -22.16 -26.46
C THR A 197 -18.92 -23.31 -25.44
N ILE A 198 -19.24 -24.53 -25.90
CA ILE A 198 -19.09 -25.82 -25.20
C ILE A 198 -17.62 -26.09 -24.86
#